data_AF-A0A0S1GNE2-F1
#
_entry.id   AF-A0A0S1GNE2-F1
#
_cell.length_a   1.000
_cell.length_b   1.000
_cell.length_c   1.000
_cell.angle_alpha   90.00
_cell.angle_beta   90.00
_cell.angle_gamma   90.00
#
_symmetry.space_group_name_H-M   'P 1'
#
loop_
_entity.id
_entity.type
_entity.pdbx_description
1 polymer ?
#
loop_
_entity_poly.entity_id
_entity_poly.type
_entity_poly.pdbx_seq_one_letter_code
_entity_poly.pdbx_strand_id
1 'polypeptide(L)'
;MHPNRVIVVLDGVFMKRMIPLAVLLALLNGCASHQDDVQNNVKPVADAEPTVITVSSDDYKLVWSGTDAVIKWNNGTSKRCHLFDVRRGVDYAAVPYVGTTFKCDNGKSVGLRQIEGSDYAEMLFLDEKGGLVIRERVWVYKN
;
A
#
# COMPACT_ATOMS: atom_id res chain seq x y z
N MET A 1 -35.71 4.14 -6.97
CA MET A 1 -35.50 2.88 -6.21
C MET A 1 -34.71 1.94 -7.10
N HIS A 2 -33.43 1.71 -6.80
CA HIS A 2 -32.58 0.73 -7.50
C HIS A 2 -32.01 -0.22 -6.45
N PRO A 3 -31.90 -1.52 -6.75
CA PRO A 3 -31.75 -2.54 -5.72
C PRO A 3 -30.35 -2.55 -5.13
N ASN A 4 -30.29 -2.50 -3.80
CA ASN A 4 -29.10 -2.81 -3.01
C ASN A 4 -28.63 -4.23 -3.35
N ARG A 5 -27.41 -4.35 -3.90
CA ARG A 5 -26.67 -5.61 -3.85
C ARG A 5 -25.69 -5.54 -2.69
N VAL A 6 -26.16 -6.05 -1.55
CA VAL A 6 -25.31 -6.45 -0.43
C VAL A 6 -24.65 -7.77 -0.83
N ILE A 7 -23.32 -7.81 -0.83
CA ILE A 7 -22.57 -9.06 -0.92
C ILE A 7 -21.88 -9.26 0.43
N VAL A 8 -22.38 -10.25 1.17
CA VAL A 8 -21.76 -10.79 2.39
C VAL A 8 -20.79 -11.87 1.97
N VAL A 9 -19.54 -11.79 2.41
CA VAL A 9 -18.65 -12.95 2.50
C VAL A 9 -17.94 -12.89 3.84
N LEU A 10 -18.19 -13.90 4.67
CA LEU A 10 -17.52 -14.18 5.93
C LEU A 10 -16.36 -15.15 5.65
N ASP A 11 -15.18 -14.84 6.17
CA ASP A 11 -14.31 -15.73 6.97
C ASP A 11 -12.84 -15.24 6.93
N GLY A 12 -12.19 -15.19 8.11
CA GLY A 12 -10.74 -14.97 8.17
C GLY A 12 -10.19 -14.32 9.43
N VAL A 13 -10.32 -15.02 10.57
CA VAL A 13 -9.52 -14.98 11.80
C VAL A 13 -8.35 -13.97 11.93
N PHE A 14 -8.45 -13.13 12.97
CA PHE A 14 -7.40 -12.44 13.75
C PHE A 14 -5.95 -12.97 13.63
N MET A 15 -4.96 -12.08 13.47
CA MET A 15 -3.73 -12.13 14.30
C MET A 15 -2.94 -10.81 14.29
N LYS A 16 -2.98 -10.11 15.43
CA LYS A 16 -1.94 -9.16 15.88
C LYS A 16 -0.60 -9.89 15.92
N ARG A 17 0.45 -9.37 15.28
CA ARG A 17 1.84 -9.77 15.56
C ARG A 17 2.69 -8.56 15.89
N MET A 18 2.87 -8.33 17.19
CA MET A 18 4.00 -7.59 17.74
C MET A 18 5.27 -8.40 17.46
N ILE A 19 6.28 -7.79 16.85
CA ILE A 19 7.58 -8.42 16.63
C ILE A 19 8.37 -8.35 17.95
N PRO A 20 8.89 -9.48 18.48
CA PRO A 20 9.63 -9.48 19.74
C PRO A 20 11.04 -8.90 19.55
N LEU A 21 11.47 -8.12 20.55
CA LEU A 21 12.73 -7.37 20.62
C LEU A 21 14.01 -8.21 20.38
N ALA A 22 13.90 -9.55 20.45
CA ALA A 22 15.00 -10.48 20.18
C ALA A 22 15.48 -10.47 18.72
N VAL A 23 14.63 -10.10 17.75
CA VAL A 23 15.05 -10.02 16.33
C VAL A 23 15.96 -8.82 16.07
N LEU A 24 15.92 -7.78 16.92
CA LEU A 24 16.70 -6.57 16.76
C LEU A 24 18.19 -6.75 17.15
N LEU A 25 18.51 -7.74 18.01
CA LEU A 25 19.90 -7.99 18.45
C LEU A 25 20.73 -8.85 17.48
N ALA A 26 20.10 -9.56 16.53
CA ALA A 26 20.81 -10.43 15.60
C ALA A 26 21.53 -9.68 14.45
N LEU A 27 21.31 -8.38 14.29
CA LEU A 27 21.89 -7.58 13.20
C LEU A 27 23.21 -6.87 13.57
N LEU A 28 23.69 -6.98 14.81
CA LEU A 28 24.85 -6.22 15.28
C LEU A 28 26.15 -7.03 15.47
N ASN A 29 26.13 -8.37 15.39
CA ASN A 29 27.33 -9.18 15.57
C ASN A 29 27.43 -10.29 14.52
N GLY A 30 28.42 -10.22 13.63
CA GLY A 30 28.94 -11.42 12.96
C GLY A 30 29.28 -11.29 11.48
N CYS A 31 30.41 -10.64 11.17
CA CYS A 31 31.24 -11.07 10.06
C CYS A 31 31.98 -12.34 10.48
N ALA A 32 31.89 -13.44 9.71
CA ALA A 32 32.98 -14.41 9.48
C ALA A 32 32.49 -15.53 8.53
N SER A 33 33.30 -15.77 7.50
CA SER A 33 33.21 -16.82 6.50
C SER A 33 33.30 -18.23 7.10
N HIS A 34 32.44 -19.15 6.65
CA HIS A 34 32.86 -20.49 6.20
C HIS A 34 31.74 -21.13 5.39
N GLN A 35 32.13 -21.73 4.27
CA GLN A 35 31.26 -22.45 3.36
C GLN A 35 31.40 -23.92 3.70
N ASP A 36 30.40 -24.46 4.39
CA ASP A 36 30.18 -25.90 4.56
C ASP A 36 28.80 -26.21 3.98
N ASP A 37 28.77 -27.17 3.05
CA ASP A 37 27.59 -27.62 2.33
C ASP A 37 26.55 -28.24 3.29
N VAL A 38 25.66 -27.41 3.79
CA VAL A 38 24.39 -27.84 4.37
C VAL A 38 23.34 -27.68 3.29
N GLN A 39 22.72 -28.78 2.86
CA GLN A 39 21.51 -28.75 2.05
C GLN A 39 20.52 -27.80 2.72
N ASN A 40 20.44 -26.59 2.19
CA ASN A 40 19.53 -25.56 2.62
C ASN A 40 18.12 -26.05 2.27
N ASN A 41 17.50 -26.76 3.21
CA ASN A 41 16.05 -26.79 3.38
C ASN A 41 15.58 -25.38 3.77
N VAL A 42 15.94 -24.38 2.97
CA VAL A 42 15.25 -23.10 2.93
C VAL A 42 13.88 -23.49 2.42
N LYS A 43 12.98 -23.75 3.38
CA LYS A 43 11.55 -23.70 3.15
C LYS A 43 11.37 -22.43 2.31
N PRO A 44 10.84 -22.53 1.07
CA PRO A 44 10.60 -21.32 0.28
C PRO A 44 9.87 -20.37 1.21
N VAL A 45 10.45 -19.19 1.43
CA VAL A 45 9.73 -18.10 2.06
C VAL A 45 8.47 -18.03 1.21
N ALA A 46 7.34 -18.45 1.78
CA ALA A 46 6.09 -18.46 1.04
C ALA A 46 5.98 -17.06 0.47
N ASP A 47 6.04 -16.96 -0.87
CA ASP A 47 5.88 -15.68 -1.55
C ASP A 47 4.56 -15.15 -1.02
N ALA A 48 4.65 -14.14 -0.14
CA ALA A 48 3.46 -13.57 0.44
C ALA A 48 2.64 -13.09 -0.75
N GLU A 49 1.40 -13.57 -0.86
CA GLU A 49 0.56 -13.20 -1.99
C GLU A 49 0.59 -11.68 -2.14
N PRO A 50 0.83 -11.18 -3.36
CA PRO A 50 1.00 -9.76 -3.57
C PRO A 50 -0.28 -9.06 -3.12
N THR A 51 -0.20 -8.26 -2.04
CA THR A 51 -1.36 -7.54 -1.52
C THR A 51 -1.84 -6.56 -2.59
N VAL A 52 -3.04 -6.79 -3.13
CA VAL A 52 -3.63 -5.90 -4.13
C VAL A 52 -4.51 -4.90 -3.42
N ILE A 53 -4.21 -3.63 -3.63
CA ILE A 53 -5.02 -2.53 -3.11
C ILE A 53 -5.84 -1.94 -4.25
N THR A 54 -7.15 -1.87 -4.04
CA THR A 54 -8.07 -1.23 -4.95
C THR A 54 -8.74 -0.04 -4.28
N VAL A 55 -8.72 1.09 -4.97
CA VAL A 55 -9.50 2.29 -4.67
C VAL A 55 -10.46 2.53 -5.83
N SER A 56 -11.74 2.70 -5.51
CA SER A 56 -12.78 3.00 -6.48
C SER A 56 -13.48 4.30 -6.07
N SER A 57 -13.62 5.21 -7.03
CA SER A 57 -14.37 6.46 -6.95
C SER A 57 -15.30 6.56 -8.18
N ASP A 58 -16.23 7.51 -8.16
CA ASP A 58 -17.13 7.80 -9.27
C ASP A 58 -16.41 8.38 -10.49
N ASP A 59 -15.14 8.79 -10.36
CA ASP A 59 -14.34 9.39 -11.44
C ASP A 59 -13.19 8.50 -11.93
N TYR A 60 -12.69 7.59 -11.08
CA TYR A 60 -11.53 6.77 -11.38
C TYR A 60 -11.49 5.48 -10.55
N LYS A 61 -10.65 4.55 -11.02
CA LYS A 61 -10.21 3.37 -10.28
C LYS A 61 -8.68 3.34 -10.23
N LEU A 62 -8.12 3.16 -9.04
CA LEU A 62 -6.69 2.90 -8.84
C LEU A 62 -6.54 1.47 -8.32
N VAL A 63 -5.67 0.71 -8.97
CA VAL A 63 -5.24 -0.61 -8.51
C VAL A 63 -3.74 -0.57 -8.36
N TRP A 64 -3.20 -1.06 -7.25
CA TRP A 64 -1.77 -1.25 -7.11
C TRP A 64 -1.44 -2.59 -6.48
N SER A 65 -0.22 -3.05 -6.74
CA SER A 65 0.38 -4.23 -6.14
C SER A 65 1.90 -4.06 -6.10
N GLY A 66 2.49 -4.26 -4.92
CA GLY A 66 3.93 -4.06 -4.72
C GLY A 66 4.39 -2.65 -5.11
N THR A 67 5.25 -2.57 -6.13
CA THR A 67 5.85 -1.33 -6.63
C THR A 67 5.09 -0.66 -7.77
N ASP A 68 4.02 -1.29 -8.27
CA ASP A 68 3.34 -0.88 -9.49
C ASP A 68 1.88 -0.52 -9.21
N ALA A 69 1.43 0.54 -9.87
CA ALA A 69 0.07 1.01 -9.81
C ALA A 69 -0.46 1.35 -11.21
N VAL A 70 -1.77 1.20 -11.40
CA VAL A 70 -2.49 1.65 -12.59
C VAL A 70 -3.71 2.42 -12.13
N ILE A 71 -3.83 3.65 -12.64
CA ILE A 71 -5.04 4.45 -12.50
C ILE A 71 -5.77 4.53 -13.83
N LYS A 72 -7.08 4.34 -13.80
CA LYS A 72 -7.98 4.48 -14.94
C LYS A 72 -9.08 5.48 -14.60
N TRP A 73 -9.22 6.51 -15.40
CA TRP A 73 -10.32 7.48 -15.32
C TRP A 73 -11.51 7.02 -16.15
N ASN A 74 -12.71 7.48 -15.80
CA ASN A 74 -13.95 7.09 -16.47
C ASN A 74 -14.06 7.60 -17.91
N ASN A 75 -13.26 8.61 -18.29
CA ASN A 75 -13.10 9.04 -19.68
C ASN A 75 -12.29 8.05 -20.56
N GLY A 76 -11.88 6.90 -20.01
CA GLY A 76 -11.13 5.86 -20.72
C GLY A 76 -9.61 6.01 -20.65
N THR A 77 -9.08 7.11 -20.11
CA THR A 77 -7.64 7.31 -19.94
C THR A 77 -7.10 6.38 -18.86
N SER A 78 -5.94 5.78 -19.10
CA SER A 78 -5.17 5.05 -18.08
C SER A 78 -3.74 5.55 -18.00
N LYS A 79 -3.14 5.44 -16.81
CA LYS A 79 -1.73 5.71 -16.58
C LYS A 79 -1.13 4.63 -15.68
N ARG A 80 0.05 4.16 -16.04
CA ARG A 80 0.90 3.37 -15.17
C ARG A 80 1.69 4.32 -14.28
N CYS A 81 1.84 3.92 -13.04
CA CYS A 81 2.56 4.66 -12.02
C CYS A 81 3.44 3.70 -11.23
N HIS A 82 4.57 4.21 -10.77
CA HIS A 82 5.58 3.44 -10.08
C HIS A 82 5.82 4.03 -8.70
N LEU A 83 6.04 3.15 -7.73
CA LEU A 83 6.29 3.54 -6.36
C LEU A 83 7.45 4.53 -6.33
N PHE A 84 7.19 5.70 -5.75
CA PHE A 84 8.15 6.78 -5.63
C PHE A 84 8.60 6.97 -4.19
N ASP A 85 7.66 6.95 -3.24
CA ASP A 85 7.96 7.14 -1.83
C ASP A 85 6.95 6.42 -0.91
N VAL A 86 7.43 5.98 0.26
CA VAL A 86 6.61 5.48 1.36
C VAL A 86 7.03 6.19 2.63
N ARG A 87 6.15 7.02 3.17
CA ARG A 87 6.44 7.86 4.33
C ARG A 87 5.49 7.59 5.47
N ARG A 88 6.04 7.42 6.67
CA ARG A 88 5.28 7.44 7.93
C ARG A 88 5.30 8.86 8.50
N GLY A 89 4.17 9.31 9.03
CA GLY A 89 4.05 10.65 9.60
C GLY A 89 2.93 10.74 10.62
N VAL A 90 2.73 11.96 11.10
CA VAL A 90 1.66 12.33 12.03
C VAL A 90 0.89 13.48 11.41
N ASP A 91 -0.43 13.44 11.47
CA ASP A 91 -1.30 14.50 10.95
C ASP A 91 -1.48 15.68 11.92
N TYR A 92 -2.27 16.67 11.51
CA TYR A 92 -2.55 17.85 12.35
C TYR A 92 -3.38 17.55 13.60
N ALA A 93 -4.08 16.42 13.63
CA ALA A 93 -4.81 15.92 14.79
C ALA A 93 -3.93 15.01 15.68
N ALA A 94 -2.62 14.98 15.44
CA ALA A 94 -1.66 14.12 16.12
C ALA A 94 -1.91 12.61 15.91
N VAL A 95 -2.55 12.23 14.79
CA VAL A 95 -2.83 10.83 14.44
C VAL A 95 -1.75 10.31 13.47
N PRO A 96 -1.16 9.14 13.75
CA PRO A 96 -0.21 8.52 12.83
C PRO A 96 -0.84 8.21 11.47
N TYR A 97 -0.03 8.23 10.41
CA TYR A 97 -0.45 7.80 9.09
C TYR A 97 0.69 7.15 8.30
N VAL A 98 0.31 6.34 7.31
CA VAL A 98 1.20 5.83 6.26
C VAL A 98 0.79 6.44 4.93
N GLY A 99 1.72 7.16 4.30
CA GLY A 99 1.56 7.72 2.96
C GLY A 99 2.36 6.93 1.94
N THR A 100 1.73 6.52 0.85
CA THR A 100 2.36 5.87 -0.29
C THR A 100 2.17 6.76 -1.51
N THR A 101 3.25 7.12 -2.20
CA THR A 101 3.22 7.97 -3.39
C THR A 101 3.74 7.21 -4.60
N PHE A 102 3.03 7.31 -5.72
CA PHE A 102 3.40 6.76 -7.01
C PHE A 102 3.57 7.88 -8.02
N LYS A 103 4.65 7.84 -8.79
CA LYS A 103 4.88 8.75 -9.91
C LYS A 103 4.39 8.09 -11.20
N CYS A 104 3.54 8.78 -11.94
CA CYS A 104 2.95 8.27 -13.17
C CYS A 104 3.77 8.67 -14.40
N ASP A 105 3.63 7.93 -15.50
CA ASP A 105 4.41 8.13 -16.74
C ASP A 105 4.25 9.52 -17.36
N ASN A 106 3.19 10.25 -17.00
CA ASN A 106 2.95 11.62 -17.43
C ASN A 106 3.56 12.68 -16.49
N GLY A 107 4.45 12.29 -15.57
CA GLY A 107 5.12 13.18 -14.63
C GLY A 107 4.30 13.57 -13.39
N LYS A 108 2.97 13.39 -13.41
CA LYS A 108 2.08 13.62 -12.25
C LYS A 108 2.25 12.51 -11.22
N SER A 109 1.79 12.74 -9.99
CA SER A 109 1.84 11.72 -8.93
C SER A 109 0.48 11.47 -8.31
N VAL A 110 0.26 10.24 -7.85
CA VAL A 110 -0.89 9.84 -7.04
C VAL A 110 -0.40 9.33 -5.70
N GLY A 111 -1.00 9.82 -4.62
CA GLY A 111 -0.70 9.43 -3.26
C GLY A 111 -1.91 8.79 -2.60
N LEU A 112 -1.68 7.81 -1.74
CA LEU A 112 -2.67 7.34 -0.78
C LEU A 112 -2.13 7.54 0.61
N ARG A 113 -2.95 8.13 1.48
CA ARG A 113 -2.64 8.35 2.88
C ARG A 113 -3.64 7.59 3.74
N GLN A 114 -3.16 6.57 4.44
CA GLN A 114 -3.96 5.77 5.37
C GLN A 114 -3.72 6.30 6.79
N ILE A 115 -4.76 6.86 7.39
CA ILE A 115 -4.73 7.37 8.76
C ILE A 115 -4.99 6.20 9.72
N GLU A 116 -4.15 6.05 10.75
CA GLU A 116 -4.31 4.98 11.72
C GLU A 116 -5.64 5.12 12.49
N GLY A 117 -6.38 4.01 12.62
CA GLY A 117 -7.69 4.00 13.28
C GLY A 117 -8.84 4.57 12.45
N SER A 118 -8.59 5.02 11.22
CA SER A 118 -9.63 5.44 10.29
C SER A 118 -10.11 4.27 9.42
N ASP A 119 -11.40 4.30 9.10
CA ASP A 119 -12.05 3.39 8.15
C ASP A 119 -11.86 3.82 6.68
N TYR A 120 -11.32 5.02 6.45
CA TYR A 120 -11.04 5.57 5.14
C TYR A 120 -9.55 5.90 4.93
N ALA A 121 -9.18 6.14 3.67
CA ALA A 121 -7.91 6.74 3.31
C ALA A 121 -8.13 8.05 2.53
N GLU A 122 -7.09 8.85 2.39
CA GLU A 122 -7.11 10.01 1.50
C GLU A 122 -6.35 9.69 0.21
N MET A 123 -7.01 9.86 -0.94
CA MET A 123 -6.34 9.94 -2.23
C MET A 123 -5.86 11.36 -2.49
N LEU A 124 -4.63 11.48 -2.95
CA LEU A 124 -3.94 12.73 -3.24
C LEU A 124 -3.52 12.73 -4.71
N PHE A 125 -3.90 13.73 -5.47
CA PHE A 125 -3.40 13.93 -6.84
C PHE A 125 -2.47 15.12 -6.83
N LEU A 126 -1.25 14.90 -7.31
CA LEU A 126 -0.20 15.90 -7.34
C LEU A 126 0.18 16.22 -8.77
N ASP A 127 0.44 17.50 -9.04
CA ASP A 127 0.98 17.94 -10.32
C ASP A 127 2.46 17.54 -10.49
N GLU A 128 3.05 17.92 -11.62
CA GLU A 128 4.44 17.60 -11.98
C GLU A 128 5.49 18.22 -11.04
N LYS A 129 5.11 19.25 -10.27
CA LYS A 129 5.97 19.92 -9.30
C LYS A 129 5.75 19.39 -7.87
N GLY A 130 4.86 18.42 -7.70
CA GLY A 130 4.48 17.90 -6.38
C GLY A 130 3.46 18.78 -5.64
N GLY A 131 2.82 19.73 -6.32
CA GLY A 131 1.73 20.52 -5.76
C GLY A 131 0.46 19.69 -5.65
N LEU A 132 -0.23 19.74 -4.50
CA LEU A 132 -1.51 19.05 -4.30
C LEU A 132 -2.61 19.72 -5.13
N VAL A 133 -3.25 18.95 -6.01
CA VAL A 133 -4.35 19.40 -6.87
C VAL A 133 -5.70 18.93 -6.35
N ILE A 134 -5.79 17.65 -5.95
CA ILE A 134 -7.03 17.04 -5.44
C ILE A 134 -6.71 16.24 -4.19
N ARG A 135 -7.58 16.34 -3.19
CA ARG A 135 -7.65 15.48 -2.01
C ARG A 135 -9.06 14.93 -1.89
N GLU A 136 -9.17 13.61 -1.81
CA GLU A 136 -10.46 12.93 -1.73
C GLU A 136 -10.42 11.85 -0.65
N ARG A 137 -11.53 11.66 0.06
CA ARG A 137 -11.70 10.53 0.97
C ARG A 137 -12.14 9.31 0.16
N VAL A 138 -11.43 8.19 0.32
CA VAL A 138 -11.72 6.94 -0.39
C VAL A 138 -11.80 5.75 0.54
N TRP A 139 -12.51 4.72 0.09
CA TRP A 139 -12.52 3.41 0.72
C TRP A 139 -11.46 2.53 0.06
N VAL A 140 -10.69 1.84 0.89
CA VAL A 140 -9.58 1.00 0.44
C VAL A 140 -9.96 -0.46 0.63
N TYR A 141 -9.92 -1.22 -0.46
CA TYR A 141 -10.15 -2.66 -0.44
C TYR A 141 -8.82 -3.38 -0.60
N LYS A 142 -8.51 -4.28 0.34
CA LYS A 142 -7.33 -5.15 0.30
C LYS A 142 -7.81 -6.56 -0.02
N ASN A 143 -7.32 -7.11 -1.13
CA ASN A 143 -7.51 -8.51 -1.50
C ASN A 143 -6.27 -9.31 -1.15
#